data_AF-A0A442G782-F1
#
_entry.id   AF-A0A442G782-F1
#
_cell.length_a   1.000
_cell.length_b   1.000
_cell.length_c   1.000
_cell.angle_alpha   90.00
_cell.angle_beta   90.00
_cell.angle_gamma   90.00
#
_symmetry.space_group_name_H-M   'P 1'
#
loop_
_entity.id
_entity.type
_entity.pdbx_description
1 polymer ?
#
loop_
_entity_poly.entity_id
_entity_poly.type
_entity_poly.pdbx_seq_one_letter_code
_entity_poly.pdbx_strand_id
1 'polypeptide(L)'
;MFLPFFYWPSAYHRRRLGARRWVALSAPFILLSGYIVYGSIGIHFASPWSVLRHIAAFPNCATARLVGLAPARAGQPGYWPTHDADHDGIACEPWYGTSGSGVRVHRYWSTGR
;
A
#
# COMPACT_ATOMS: atom_id res chain seq x y z
N MET A 1 -29.27 39.55 57.26
CA MET A 1 -27.88 39.11 56.97
C MET A 1 -27.97 37.85 56.13
N PHE A 2 -27.88 37.98 54.80
CA PHE A 2 -26.70 37.66 53.95
C PHE A 2 -26.45 36.13 53.90
N LEU A 3 -26.51 35.37 52.81
CA LEU A 3 -26.82 35.53 51.39
C LEU A 3 -27.24 34.12 50.87
N PRO A 4 -27.95 34.03 49.74
CA PRO A 4 -28.21 32.79 49.00
C PRO A 4 -26.93 32.34 48.27
N PHE A 5 -27.01 31.44 47.29
CA PHE A 5 -25.92 30.88 46.45
C PHE A 5 -25.50 29.47 46.84
N PHE A 6 -26.22 28.48 46.32
CA PHE A 6 -25.60 27.46 45.46
C PHE A 6 -26.69 26.85 44.57
N TYR A 7 -27.25 27.68 43.69
CA TYR A 7 -27.96 27.19 42.51
C TYR A 7 -26.90 26.68 41.53
N TRP A 8 -26.64 25.38 41.53
CA TRP A 8 -25.75 24.76 40.56
C TRP A 8 -26.52 24.63 39.24
N PRO A 9 -26.16 25.36 38.16
CA PRO A 9 -26.85 25.20 36.90
C PRO A 9 -26.35 23.91 36.23
N SER A 10 -27.26 22.95 36.12
CA SER A 10 -27.17 21.74 35.29
C SER A 10 -27.08 22.11 33.80
N ALA A 11 -25.97 22.71 33.36
CA ALA A 11 -25.84 23.23 31.99
C ALA A 11 -24.57 22.75 31.25
N TYR A 12 -23.92 21.68 31.70
CA TYR A 12 -22.72 21.15 31.01
C TYR A 12 -22.92 19.85 30.22
N HIS A 13 -24.17 19.40 29.99
CA HIS A 13 -24.42 18.16 29.22
C HIS A 13 -25.12 18.36 27.87
N ARG A 14 -25.19 19.59 27.35
CA ARG A 14 -25.88 19.89 26.08
C ARG A 14 -24.97 20.21 24.89
N ARG A 15 -23.65 19.96 24.97
CA ARG A 15 -22.71 20.19 23.84
C ARG A 15 -22.09 18.90 23.24
N ARG A 16 -22.09 17.77 23.95
CA ARG A 16 -21.56 16.49 23.42
C ARG A 16 -22.50 15.74 22.47
N LEU A 17 -23.79 16.07 22.46
CA LEU A 17 -24.79 15.42 21.61
C LEU A 17 -24.81 15.96 20.17
N GLY A 18 -24.37 17.20 19.95
CA GLY A 18 -24.30 17.84 18.63
C GLY A 18 -23.23 17.20 17.75
N ALA A 19 -21.98 17.14 18.24
CA ALA A 19 -20.87 16.51 17.51
C ALA A 19 -21.15 15.03 17.19
N ARG A 20 -21.74 14.28 18.14
CA ARG A 20 -22.07 12.86 17.95
C ARG A 20 -23.19 12.65 16.92
N ARG A 21 -24.15 13.58 16.80
CA ARG A 21 -25.17 13.61 15.73
C ARG A 21 -24.55 13.86 14.36
N TRP A 22 -23.64 14.83 14.25
CA TRP A 22 -22.96 15.12 12.98
C TRP A 22 -22.09 13.95 12.50
N VAL A 23 -21.38 13.28 13.42
CA VAL A 23 -20.61 12.05 13.10
C VAL A 23 -21.52 10.90 12.67
N ALA A 24 -22.69 10.73 13.31
CA ALA A 24 -23.64 9.68 12.92
C ALA A 24 -24.26 9.94 11.54
N LEU A 25 -24.53 11.20 11.19
CA LEU A 25 -25.08 11.58 9.88
C LEU A 25 -24.03 11.48 8.76
N SER A 26 -22.74 11.69 9.07
CA SER A 26 -21.66 11.55 8.09
C SER A 26 -21.16 10.12 7.93
N ALA A 27 -21.44 9.22 8.90
CA ALA A 27 -21.03 7.82 8.87
C ALA A 27 -21.31 7.09 7.54
N PRO A 28 -22.51 7.15 6.92
CA PRO A 28 -22.76 6.44 5.66
C PRO A 28 -21.92 6.99 4.50
N PHE A 29 -21.66 8.30 4.48
CA PHE A 29 -20.81 8.93 3.46
C PHE A 29 -19.34 8.55 3.62
N ILE A 30 -18.85 8.47 4.86
CA ILE A 30 -17.49 8.03 5.18
C ILE A 30 -17.29 6.55 4.80
N LEU A 31 -18.26 5.70 5.11
CA LEU A 31 -18.23 4.28 4.75
C LEU A 31 -18.28 4.08 3.23
N LEU A 32 -19.17 4.80 2.54
CA LEU A 32 -19.28 4.73 1.09
C LEU A 32 -18.03 5.25 0.38
N SER A 33 -17.46 6.39 0.83
CA SER A 33 -16.23 6.91 0.23
C SER A 33 -15.05 5.96 0.49
N GLY A 34 -14.94 5.41 1.70
CA GLY A 34 -13.96 4.38 2.02
C GLY A 34 -14.09 3.16 1.11
N TYR A 35 -15.32 2.68 0.85
CA TYR A 35 -15.59 1.57 -0.05
C TYR A 35 -15.20 1.87 -1.51
N ILE A 36 -15.55 3.05 -2.02
CA ILE A 36 -15.21 3.47 -3.39
C ILE A 36 -13.70 3.64 -3.55
N VAL A 37 -13.04 4.31 -2.60
CA VAL A 37 -11.58 4.50 -2.59
C VAL A 37 -10.88 3.15 -2.55
N TYR A 38 -11.32 2.24 -1.66
CA TYR A 38 -10.78 0.89 -1.55
C TYR A 38 -10.93 0.08 -2.86
N GLY A 39 -12.06 0.21 -3.55
CA GLY A 39 -12.28 -0.40 -4.86
C GLY A 39 -11.46 0.23 -6.00
N SER A 40 -11.24 1.55 -5.95
CA SER A 40 -10.56 2.30 -7.02
C SER A 40 -9.03 2.20 -7.02
N ILE A 41 -8.42 1.80 -5.90
CA ILE A 41 -6.95 1.69 -5.80
C ILE A 41 -6.40 0.55 -6.68
N GLY A 42 -7.25 -0.36 -7.21
CA GLY A 42 -6.86 -1.33 -8.23
C GLY A 42 -5.84 -2.39 -7.78
N ILE A 43 -5.28 -2.26 -6.58
CA ILE A 43 -4.44 -3.26 -5.95
C ILE A 43 -5.34 -4.19 -5.14
N HIS A 44 -5.97 -5.13 -5.84
CA HIS A 44 -6.56 -6.28 -5.18
C HIS A 44 -5.42 -7.16 -4.64
N PHE A 45 -4.92 -6.83 -3.45
CA PHE A 45 -4.17 -7.81 -2.68
C PHE A 45 -5.14 -8.95 -2.34
N ALA A 46 -5.16 -9.96 -3.21
CA ALA A 46 -6.02 -11.14 -3.07
C ALA A 46 -5.79 -11.84 -1.72
N SER A 47 -4.65 -11.59 -1.09
CA SER A 47 -4.37 -12.02 0.27
C SER A 47 -3.38 -11.07 0.99
N PRO A 48 -3.42 -11.01 2.33
CA PRO A 48 -2.39 -10.35 3.13
C PRO A 48 -0.97 -10.88 2.84
N TRP A 49 -0.87 -12.16 2.47
CA TRP A 49 0.38 -12.81 2.10
C TRP A 49 1.02 -12.21 0.85
N SER A 50 0.22 -11.71 -0.09
CA SER A 50 0.72 -11.06 -1.31
C SER A 50 1.49 -9.77 -0.99
N VAL A 51 1.04 -8.99 0.01
CA VAL A 51 1.72 -7.78 0.47
C VAL A 51 3.09 -8.14 1.07
N LEU A 52 3.12 -9.15 1.94
CA LEU A 52 4.35 -9.59 2.60
C LEU A 52 5.39 -10.08 1.59
N ARG A 53 4.98 -10.88 0.59
CA ARG A 53 5.87 -11.34 -0.47
C ARG A 53 6.40 -10.17 -1.31
N HIS A 54 5.56 -9.18 -1.62
CA HIS A 54 6.00 -8.00 -2.38
C HIS A 54 7.06 -7.20 -1.64
N ILE A 55 6.89 -6.98 -0.33
CA ILE A 55 7.88 -6.31 0.52
C ILE A 55 9.17 -7.15 0.61
N ALA A 56 9.05 -8.46 0.80
CA ALA A 56 10.21 -9.35 0.86
C ALA A 56 10.98 -9.45 -0.47
N ALA A 57 10.36 -9.10 -1.62
CA ALA A 57 11.01 -9.01 -2.92
C ALA A 57 11.83 -7.72 -3.14
N PHE A 58 11.70 -6.71 -2.27
CA PHE A 58 12.37 -5.40 -2.41
C PHE A 58 13.92 -5.42 -2.40
N PRO A 59 14.61 -6.26 -1.60
CA PRO A 59 16.06 -6.13 -1.45
C PRO A 59 16.88 -6.43 -2.70
N ASN A 60 16.51 -7.47 -3.46
CA ASN A 60 17.21 -7.87 -4.69
C ASN A 60 16.40 -8.90 -5.50
N CYS A 61 16.81 -9.11 -6.74
CA CYS A 61 16.20 -10.13 -7.60
C CYS A 61 16.35 -11.58 -7.09
N ALA A 62 17.32 -11.89 -6.22
CA ALA A 62 17.41 -13.22 -5.61
C ALA A 62 16.28 -13.43 -4.59
N THR A 63 16.00 -12.43 -3.75
CA THR A 63 14.87 -12.42 -2.82
C THR A 63 13.53 -12.46 -3.55
N ALA A 64 13.39 -11.69 -4.64
CA ALA A 64 12.19 -11.71 -5.48
C ALA A 64 11.91 -13.10 -6.08
N ARG A 65 12.96 -13.83 -6.50
CA ARG A 65 12.86 -15.23 -6.95
C ARG A 65 12.55 -16.18 -5.79
N LEU A 66 13.15 -15.97 -4.62
CA LEU A 66 12.94 -16.78 -3.43
C LEU A 66 11.49 -16.72 -2.93
N VAL A 67 10.84 -15.56 -3.03
CA VAL A 67 9.41 -15.40 -2.70
C VAL A 67 8.47 -15.77 -3.86
N GLY A 68 9.01 -16.23 -4.99
CA GLY A 68 8.26 -16.69 -6.15
C GLY A 68 7.51 -15.59 -6.91
N LEU A 69 7.99 -14.33 -6.82
CA LEU A 69 7.37 -13.20 -7.51
C LEU A 69 8.13 -12.75 -8.76
N ALA A 70 9.40 -13.15 -8.93
CA ALA A 70 10.17 -12.84 -10.13
C ALA A 70 10.05 -13.94 -11.20
N PRO A 71 9.97 -13.57 -12.50
CA PRO A 71 9.92 -12.20 -13.04
C PRO A 71 8.55 -11.53 -12.81
N ALA A 72 8.55 -10.23 -12.54
CA ALA A 72 7.34 -9.46 -12.24
C ALA A 72 7.13 -8.34 -13.27
N ARG A 73 5.89 -8.15 -13.73
CA ARG A 73 5.53 -7.05 -14.65
C ARG A 73 5.07 -5.81 -13.89
N ALA A 74 5.20 -4.64 -14.51
CA ALA A 74 4.64 -3.39 -13.98
C ALA A 74 3.18 -3.57 -13.55
N GLY A 75 2.87 -3.19 -12.30
CA GLY A 75 1.55 -3.37 -11.68
C GLY A 75 1.31 -4.73 -11.01
N GLN A 76 2.24 -5.68 -11.09
CA GLN A 76 2.17 -6.96 -10.38
C GLN A 76 2.92 -6.92 -9.04
N PRO A 77 2.49 -7.71 -8.04
CA PRO A 77 3.24 -7.87 -6.80
C PRO A 77 4.63 -8.44 -7.10
N GLY A 78 5.65 -7.76 -6.58
CA GLY A 78 7.07 -8.11 -6.77
C GLY A 78 7.77 -7.25 -7.81
N TYR A 79 7.03 -6.46 -8.59
CA TYR A 79 7.63 -5.43 -9.44
C TYR A 79 8.11 -4.26 -8.58
N TRP A 80 9.35 -3.88 -8.78
CA TRP A 80 9.90 -2.65 -8.24
C TRP A 80 10.70 -1.96 -9.35
N PRO A 81 10.54 -0.64 -9.56
CA PRO A 81 11.28 0.09 -10.58
C PRO A 81 12.80 -0.05 -10.44
N THR A 82 13.31 -0.24 -9.22
CA THR A 82 14.74 -0.46 -8.96
C THR A 82 15.27 -1.79 -9.46
N HIS A 83 14.40 -2.76 -9.75
CA HIS A 83 14.75 -4.08 -10.29
C HIS A 83 14.60 -4.18 -11.80
N ASP A 84 14.06 -3.14 -12.43
CA ASP A 84 13.88 -3.01 -13.87
C ASP A 84 15.00 -2.09 -14.39
N ALA A 85 16.11 -2.69 -14.81
CA ALA A 85 17.32 -1.94 -15.13
C ALA A 85 17.20 -1.17 -16.46
N ASP A 86 16.48 -1.73 -17.42
CA ASP A 86 16.25 -1.19 -18.75
C ASP A 86 14.90 -0.48 -18.91
N HIS A 87 14.07 -0.51 -17.87
CA HIS A 87 12.78 0.19 -17.78
C HIS A 87 11.78 -0.29 -18.84
N ASP A 88 11.83 -1.58 -19.18
CA ASP A 88 10.94 -2.20 -20.16
C ASP A 88 9.59 -2.64 -19.54
N GLY A 89 9.47 -2.53 -18.21
CA GLY A 89 8.31 -2.92 -17.42
C GLY A 89 8.37 -4.36 -16.91
N ILE A 90 9.51 -5.05 -17.01
CA ILE A 90 9.74 -6.42 -16.53
C ILE A 90 10.92 -6.45 -15.56
N ALA A 91 10.61 -6.56 -14.27
CA ALA A 91 11.63 -6.70 -13.23
C ALA A 91 12.16 -8.14 -13.15
N CYS A 92 13.48 -8.26 -12.90
CA CYS A 92 14.16 -9.51 -12.61
C CYS A 92 14.00 -10.60 -13.69
N GLU A 93 14.00 -10.21 -14.95
CA GLU A 93 13.95 -11.13 -16.08
C GLU A 93 15.09 -12.18 -16.05
N PRO A 94 14.84 -13.40 -16.55
CA PRO A 94 15.89 -14.39 -16.81
C PRO A 94 16.70 -14.00 -18.05
N TRP A 95 18.03 -14.10 -17.98
CA TRP A 95 18.88 -13.94 -19.15
C TRP A 95 18.63 -15.08 -20.16
N TYR A 96 17.96 -14.77 -21.26
CA TYR A 96 17.93 -15.65 -22.42
C TYR A 96 19.10 -15.25 -23.33
N GLY A 97 20.18 -16.03 -23.31
CA GLY A 97 21.36 -15.77 -24.15
C GLY A 97 21.05 -15.95 -25.64
N THR A 98 20.44 -14.96 -26.29
CA THR A 98 20.38 -14.86 -27.75
C THR A 98 21.29 -13.73 -28.21
N SER A 99 22.58 -14.05 -28.30
CA SER A 99 23.50 -13.34 -29.18
C SER A 99 23.09 -13.62 -30.64
N GLY A 100 22.49 -12.62 -31.27
CA GLY A 100 22.22 -12.61 -32.72
C GLY A 100 21.93 -11.21 -33.30
N SER A 101 21.50 -10.23 -32.49
CA SER A 101 21.03 -8.92 -32.98
C SER A 101 21.69 -7.68 -32.36
N GLY A 102 22.77 -7.81 -31.58
CA GLY A 102 23.55 -6.64 -31.13
C GLY A 102 22.86 -5.71 -30.13
N VAL A 103 22.11 -6.26 -29.16
CA VAL A 103 21.47 -5.48 -28.08
C VAL A 103 22.22 -5.68 -26.75
N ARG A 104 22.34 -4.59 -25.97
CA ARG A 104 23.24 -4.44 -24.81
C ARG A 104 22.83 -5.31 -23.61
N VAL A 105 23.73 -6.20 -23.23
CA VAL A 105 23.74 -6.94 -21.96
C VAL A 105 24.17 -6.02 -20.80
N HIS A 106 23.21 -5.54 -19.99
CA HIS A 106 23.49 -4.84 -18.73
C HIS A 106 23.97 -5.81 -17.64
N ARG A 107 25.29 -5.92 -17.52
CA ARG A 107 26.05 -6.68 -16.52
C ARG A 107 25.60 -6.35 -15.07
N TYR A 108 24.79 -7.20 -14.43
CA TYR A 108 24.68 -7.18 -12.97
C TYR A 108 25.80 -8.01 -12.34
N TRP A 109 26.41 -7.40 -11.33
CA TRP A 109 27.51 -7.93 -10.56
C TRP A 109 27.09 -9.22 -9.84
N SER A 110 27.93 -10.25 -9.99
CA SER A 110 27.90 -11.46 -9.16
C SER A 110 28.33 -11.09 -7.75
N THR A 111 27.37 -10.92 -6.84
CA THR A 111 27.64 -10.99 -5.40
C THR A 111 26.71 -12.02 -4.78
N GLY A 112 27.27 -13.20 -4.53
CA GLY A 112 26.69 -14.29 -3.77
C GLY A 112 27.68 -15.44 -3.76
N ARG A 113 28.62 -15.42 -2.81
CA ARG A 113 29.36 -16.61 -2.38
C ARG A 113 28.42 -17.58 -1.69
#